data_AF-A0AAN6S4F3-F1
#
_entry.id   AF-A0AAN6S4F3-F1
#
_cell.length_a   1.000
_cell.length_b   1.000
_cell.length_c   1.000
_cell.angle_alpha   90.00
_cell.angle_beta   90.00
_cell.angle_gamma   90.00
#
_symmetry.space_group_name_H-M   'P 1'
#
loop_
_entity.id
_entity.type
_entity.pdbx_description
1 polymer ?
#
loop_
_entity_poly.entity_id
_entity_poly.type
_entity_poly.pdbx_seq_one_letter_code
_entity_poly.pdbx_strand_id
1 'polypeptide(L)'
;MESRQQRARRQPTRAMAYSIPEPRQGYDVAAGWIASDRDGDTFIFRKFGELTARTLLYMQSELISLEEEVRKLDAEIARSDNIELQDAAWAWEALQERHKSGDATARKQIKLIYRLRSKLKEYHEALLRQADVARLNRVDRRVLDVSRVWFHGGEVGIDGKKPSPVLGGSAKNFLDDDEDLVALKAPADTDPLSRFLRKHWPAKVRSGARRLWCLLL
;
A
#
# COMPACT_ATOMS: atom_id res chain seq x y z
N MET A 1 83.23 -1.56 1.41
CA MET A 1 82.86 -0.39 0.59
C MET A 1 81.77 -0.84 -0.39
N GLU A 2 80.92 0.08 -0.84
CA GLU A 2 79.64 -0.11 -1.58
C GLU A 2 78.42 -0.11 -0.66
N SER A 3 77.86 1.04 -0.26
CA SER A 3 77.20 2.12 -1.02
C SER A 3 75.78 1.78 -1.48
N ARG A 4 74.83 2.41 -0.75
CA ARG A 4 73.60 3.06 -1.24
C ARG A 4 72.82 2.31 -2.33
N GLN A 5 71.64 1.81 -1.95
CA GLN A 5 70.44 2.04 -2.76
C GLN A 5 69.17 1.93 -1.90
N GLN A 6 68.67 3.12 -1.51
CA GLN A 6 67.29 3.32 -1.08
C GLN A 6 66.34 2.84 -2.19
N ARG A 7 65.70 1.70 -1.98
CA ARG A 7 64.47 1.36 -2.70
C ARG A 7 63.28 1.97 -1.95
N ALA A 8 62.86 3.13 -2.41
CA ALA A 8 61.61 3.76 -2.03
C ALA A 8 60.47 2.74 -2.15
N ARG A 9 59.80 2.46 -1.03
CA ARG A 9 58.52 1.76 -1.00
C ARG A 9 57.49 2.64 -1.71
N ARG A 10 57.28 2.41 -3.00
CA ARG A 10 56.09 2.91 -3.70
C ARG A 10 54.89 2.21 -3.08
N GLN A 11 54.10 2.94 -2.30
CA GLN A 11 52.75 2.52 -1.95
C GLN A 11 51.96 2.35 -3.26
N PRO A 12 51.29 1.21 -3.49
CA PRO A 12 50.35 1.13 -4.61
C PRO A 12 49.20 2.09 -4.30
N THR A 13 48.98 3.02 -5.23
CA THR A 13 47.83 3.90 -5.28
C THR A 13 46.56 3.10 -5.03
N ARG A 14 45.78 3.53 -4.04
CA ARG A 14 44.48 2.98 -3.68
C ARG A 14 43.58 3.05 -4.91
N ALA A 15 43.53 1.96 -5.68
CA ALA A 15 42.55 1.79 -6.72
C ALA A 15 41.18 1.96 -6.06
N MET A 16 40.43 2.96 -6.48
CA MET A 16 39.04 3.12 -6.08
C MET A 16 38.32 1.86 -6.56
N ALA A 17 38.04 0.96 -5.63
CA ALA A 17 37.17 -0.17 -5.86
C ALA A 17 35.82 0.41 -6.23
N TYR A 18 35.55 0.49 -7.54
CA TYR A 18 34.21 0.72 -8.04
C TYR A 18 33.42 -0.53 -7.64
N SER A 19 32.74 -0.47 -6.50
CA SER A 19 31.85 -1.54 -6.07
C SER A 19 30.81 -1.71 -7.17
N ILE A 20 30.95 -2.78 -7.96
CA ILE A 20 29.91 -3.24 -8.88
C ILE A 20 28.65 -3.32 -8.03
N PRO A 21 27.58 -2.56 -8.33
CA PRO A 21 26.36 -2.66 -7.56
C PRO A 21 25.94 -4.12 -7.54
N GLU A 22 25.76 -4.68 -6.34
CA GLU A 22 25.16 -6.00 -6.14
C GLU A 22 23.97 -6.16 -7.09
N PRO A 23 23.79 -7.33 -7.73
CA PRO A 23 22.66 -7.56 -8.62
C PRO A 23 21.39 -7.33 -7.82
N ARG A 24 20.79 -6.15 -8.02
CA ARG A 24 19.49 -5.81 -7.44
C ARG A 24 18.52 -6.91 -7.86
N GLN A 25 17.79 -7.49 -6.92
CA GLN A 25 16.86 -8.59 -7.16
C GLN A 25 15.65 -8.48 -6.25
N GLY A 26 14.46 -8.68 -6.82
CA GLY A 26 13.21 -8.64 -6.08
C GLY A 26 12.63 -7.23 -5.99
N TYR A 27 12.30 -6.81 -4.78
CA TYR A 27 11.55 -5.57 -4.53
C TYR A 27 12.33 -4.30 -4.89
N ASP A 28 13.66 -4.31 -4.82
CA ASP A 28 14.52 -3.19 -5.18
C ASP A 28 14.52 -2.90 -6.69
N VAL A 29 14.54 -3.94 -7.53
CA VAL A 29 14.40 -3.83 -8.98
C VAL A 29 12.98 -3.43 -9.35
N ALA A 30 11.98 -4.07 -8.74
CA ALA A 30 10.57 -3.74 -8.95
C ALA A 30 10.27 -2.28 -8.61
N ALA A 31 10.68 -1.82 -7.42
CA ALA A 31 10.47 -0.44 -7.00
C ALA A 31 11.25 0.55 -7.88
N GLY A 32 12.50 0.22 -8.25
CA GLY A 32 13.30 1.03 -9.15
C GLY A 32 12.68 1.19 -10.53
N TRP A 33 12.09 0.13 -11.08
CA TRP A 33 11.40 0.17 -12.36
C TRP A 33 10.09 0.95 -12.28
N ILE A 34 9.25 0.71 -11.27
CA ILE A 34 8.02 1.48 -11.05
C ILE A 34 8.34 2.98 -10.92
N ALA A 35 9.33 3.33 -10.11
CA ALA A 35 9.74 4.72 -9.90
C ALA A 35 10.45 5.35 -11.11
N SER A 36 10.92 4.55 -12.08
CA SER A 36 11.60 5.07 -13.28
C SER A 36 10.62 5.67 -14.30
N ASP A 37 9.35 5.31 -14.22
CA ASP A 37 8.34 5.86 -15.10
C ASP A 37 7.97 7.29 -14.65
N ARG A 38 8.37 8.26 -15.46
CA ARG A 38 8.11 9.69 -15.21
C ARG A 38 6.62 10.01 -15.23
N ASP A 39 5.84 9.27 -16.02
CA ASP A 39 4.41 9.49 -16.14
C ASP A 39 3.66 8.83 -14.96
N GLY A 40 4.28 7.90 -14.24
CA GLY A 40 3.67 7.19 -13.11
C GLY A 40 2.56 6.21 -13.51
N ASP A 41 2.49 5.82 -14.78
CA ASP A 41 1.51 4.86 -15.31
C ASP A 41 1.81 3.44 -14.75
N THR A 42 3.06 3.15 -14.41
CA THR A 42 3.51 1.86 -13.84
C THR A 42 3.21 1.68 -12.35
N PHE A 43 2.64 2.67 -11.66
CA PHE A 43 2.20 2.57 -10.25
C PHE A 43 0.90 1.75 -10.13
N ILE A 44 1.02 0.47 -10.42
CA ILE A 44 -0.06 -0.53 -10.41
C ILE A 44 0.04 -1.35 -9.13
N PHE A 45 -1.03 -1.36 -8.35
CA PHE A 45 -1.11 -2.12 -7.11
C PHE A 45 -2.44 -2.84 -7.00
N ARG A 46 -2.49 -3.84 -6.12
CA ARG A 46 -3.75 -4.48 -5.75
C ARG A 46 -4.54 -3.60 -4.79
N LYS A 47 -5.85 -3.48 -5.00
CA LYS A 47 -6.78 -2.84 -4.06
C LYS A 47 -7.24 -3.77 -2.94
N PHE A 48 -6.99 -5.08 -3.07
CA PHE A 48 -7.38 -6.11 -2.13
C PHE A 48 -8.88 -6.08 -1.79
N GLY A 49 -9.74 -6.01 -2.82
CA GLY A 49 -11.17 -5.76 -2.66
C GLY A 49 -11.88 -6.73 -1.71
N GLU A 50 -11.60 -8.03 -1.84
CA GLU A 50 -12.19 -9.06 -0.97
C GLU A 50 -11.73 -8.92 0.48
N LEU A 51 -10.43 -8.69 0.70
CA LEU A 51 -9.86 -8.55 2.05
C LEU A 51 -10.38 -7.28 2.74
N THR A 52 -10.51 -6.18 2.00
CA THR A 52 -11.07 -4.95 2.53
C THR A 52 -12.55 -5.09 2.86
N ALA A 53 -13.34 -5.72 1.98
CA ALA A 53 -14.74 -6.01 2.27
C ALA A 53 -14.89 -6.86 3.54
N ARG A 54 -14.08 -7.92 3.67
CA ARG A 54 -14.06 -8.78 4.87
C ARG A 54 -13.72 -7.98 6.14
N THR A 55 -12.73 -7.10 6.06
CA THR A 55 -12.33 -6.25 7.19
C THR A 55 -13.44 -5.28 7.59
N LEU A 56 -14.11 -4.63 6.62
CA LEU A 56 -15.24 -3.74 6.88
C LEU A 56 -16.43 -4.48 7.51
N LEU A 57 -16.71 -5.70 7.06
CA LEU A 57 -17.76 -6.54 7.65
C LEU A 57 -17.47 -6.89 9.11
N TYR A 58 -16.21 -7.20 9.45
CA TYR A 58 -15.83 -7.42 10.85
C TYR A 58 -16.04 -6.16 11.70
N MET A 59 -15.59 -5.00 11.23
CA MET A 59 -15.79 -3.73 11.93
C MET A 59 -17.28 -3.40 12.13
N GLN A 60 -18.10 -3.62 11.09
CA GLN A 60 -19.55 -3.44 11.17
C GLN A 60 -20.17 -4.38 12.20
N SER A 61 -19.77 -5.66 12.23
CA SER A 61 -20.27 -6.62 13.21
C SER A 61 -19.91 -6.24 14.65
N GLU A 62 -18.71 -5.71 14.88
CA GLU A 62 -18.29 -5.20 16.20
C GLU A 62 -19.19 -4.01 16.62
N LEU A 63 -19.47 -3.08 15.71
CA LEU A 63 -20.35 -1.95 15.98
C LEU A 63 -21.78 -2.35 16.28
N ILE A 64 -22.35 -3.32 15.54
CA ILE A 64 -23.70 -3.85 15.80
C ILE A 64 -23.76 -4.48 17.20
N SER A 65 -22.72 -5.22 17.60
CA SER A 65 -22.65 -5.78 18.96
C SER A 65 -22.62 -4.68 20.02
N LEU A 66 -21.83 -3.62 19.82
CA LEU A 66 -21.77 -2.48 20.74
C LEU A 66 -23.08 -1.70 20.80
N GLU A 67 -23.76 -1.52 19.66
CA GLU A 67 -25.08 -0.89 19.60
C GLU A 67 -26.11 -1.66 20.43
N GLU A 68 -26.10 -2.99 20.34
CA GLU A 68 -26.97 -3.85 21.13
C GLU A 68 -26.62 -3.81 22.64
N GLU A 69 -25.34 -3.72 23.00
CA GLU A 69 -24.92 -3.51 24.39
C GLU A 69 -25.43 -2.17 24.94
N VAL A 70 -25.35 -1.09 24.16
CA VAL A 70 -25.88 0.23 24.55
C VAL A 70 -27.39 0.16 24.74
N ARG A 71 -28.10 -0.41 23.76
CA ARG A 71 -29.56 -0.56 23.81
C ARG A 71 -30.03 -1.35 25.04
N LYS A 72 -29.28 -2.40 25.43
CA LYS A 72 -29.56 -3.17 26.65
C LYS A 72 -29.38 -2.34 27.91
N LEU A 73 -28.28 -1.60 28.03
CA LEU A 73 -28.06 -0.71 29.17
C LEU A 73 -29.13 0.38 29.26
N ASP A 74 -29.49 1.00 28.14
CA ASP A 74 -30.54 2.03 28.09
C ASP A 74 -31.89 1.46 28.54
N ALA A 75 -32.22 0.23 28.11
CA ALA A 75 -33.43 -0.47 28.53
C ALA A 75 -33.41 -0.84 30.03
N GLU A 76 -32.25 -1.24 30.58
CA GLU A 76 -32.08 -1.51 32.01
C GLU A 76 -32.27 -0.24 32.85
N ILE A 77 -31.71 0.90 32.41
CA ILE A 77 -31.85 2.19 33.08
C ILE A 77 -33.30 2.66 33.04
N ALA A 78 -33.96 2.57 31.87
CA ALA A 78 -35.36 2.96 31.70
C ALA A 78 -36.32 2.13 32.57
N ARG A 79 -35.99 0.86 32.84
CA ARG A 79 -36.77 -0.02 33.75
C ARG A 79 -36.45 0.21 35.22
N SER A 80 -35.39 0.94 35.54
CA SER A 80 -35.04 1.21 36.93
C SER A 80 -35.93 2.33 37.49
N ASP A 81 -36.47 2.13 38.69
CA ASP A 81 -37.25 3.14 39.43
C ASP A 81 -36.36 4.25 40.04
N ASN A 82 -35.07 4.26 39.70
CA ASN A 82 -34.12 5.20 40.26
C ASN A 82 -34.10 6.48 39.40
N ILE A 83 -34.79 7.52 39.87
CA ILE A 83 -34.89 8.82 39.23
C ILE A 83 -33.51 9.39 38.88
N GLU A 84 -32.52 9.25 39.78
CA GLU A 84 -31.17 9.76 39.53
C GLU A 84 -30.40 8.97 38.46
N LEU A 85 -30.72 7.68 38.23
CA LEU A 85 -30.18 6.91 37.10
C LEU A 85 -30.82 7.36 35.78
N GLN A 86 -32.09 7.72 35.80
CA GLN A 86 -32.79 8.27 34.63
C GLN A 86 -32.27 9.68 34.29
N ASP A 87 -32.06 10.53 35.29
CA ASP A 87 -31.46 11.86 35.10
C ASP A 87 -30.05 11.76 34.49
N ALA A 88 -29.24 10.78 34.92
CA ALA A 88 -27.92 10.53 34.36
C ALA A 88 -27.94 9.99 32.92
N ALA A 89 -29.05 9.39 32.47
CA ALA A 89 -29.24 9.00 31.08
C ALA A 89 -29.50 10.20 30.16
N TRP A 90 -30.03 11.30 30.71
CA TRP A 90 -30.39 12.51 29.95
C TRP A 90 -29.36 13.63 30.05
N ALA A 91 -28.58 13.68 31.14
CA ALA A 91 -27.57 14.69 31.38
C ALA A 91 -26.15 14.10 31.47
N TRP A 92 -25.28 14.52 30.54
CA TRP A 92 -23.88 14.09 30.51
C TRP A 92 -23.11 14.52 31.77
N GLU A 93 -23.43 15.69 32.31
CA GLU A 93 -22.84 16.21 33.54
C GLU A 93 -23.17 15.31 34.74
N ALA A 94 -24.43 14.86 34.85
CA ALA A 94 -24.88 13.95 35.90
C ALA A 94 -24.21 12.57 35.78
N LEU A 95 -24.04 12.06 34.55
CA LEU A 95 -23.30 10.83 34.30
C LEU A 95 -21.82 10.93 34.70
N GLN A 96 -21.17 12.05 34.38
CA GLN A 96 -19.78 12.28 34.77
C GLN A 96 -19.61 12.37 36.27
N GLU A 97 -20.52 13.04 36.97
CA GLU A 97 -20.43 13.17 38.42
C GLU A 97 -20.59 11.81 39.10
N ARG A 98 -21.58 11.01 38.68
CA ARG A 98 -21.74 9.63 39.17
C ARG A 98 -20.55 8.73 38.88
N HIS A 99 -19.92 8.90 37.72
CA HIS A 99 -18.68 8.20 37.41
C HIS A 99 -17.56 8.58 38.40
N LYS A 100 -17.40 9.87 38.73
CA LYS A 100 -16.42 10.33 39.73
C LYS A 100 -16.77 9.84 41.14
N SER A 101 -18.05 9.77 41.49
CA SER A 101 -18.53 9.20 42.75
C SER A 101 -18.31 7.68 42.85
N GLY A 102 -17.87 7.02 41.76
CA GLY A 102 -17.55 5.60 41.75
C GLY A 102 -18.75 4.68 41.47
N ASP A 103 -19.84 5.19 40.90
CA ASP A 103 -20.97 4.34 40.48
C ASP A 103 -20.50 3.32 39.42
N ALA A 104 -20.79 2.04 39.66
CA ALA A 104 -20.42 0.96 38.75
C ALA A 104 -21.20 1.04 37.42
N THR A 105 -22.46 1.49 37.46
CA THR A 105 -23.31 1.62 36.27
C THR A 105 -22.82 2.77 35.38
N ALA A 106 -22.55 3.93 35.97
CA ALA A 106 -21.94 5.07 35.28
C ALA A 106 -20.58 4.72 34.66
N ARG A 107 -19.74 3.95 35.37
CA ARG A 107 -18.46 3.44 34.84
C ARG A 107 -18.63 2.55 33.61
N LYS A 108 -19.62 1.65 33.63
CA LYS A 108 -19.94 0.81 32.47
C LYS A 108 -20.44 1.65 31.28
N GLN A 109 -21.35 2.58 31.50
CA GLN A 109 -21.88 3.47 30.46
C GLN A 109 -20.78 4.30 29.81
N ILE A 110 -19.97 5.01 30.60
CA ILE A 110 -18.87 5.83 30.08
C ILE A 110 -17.87 4.98 29.29
N LYS A 111 -17.49 3.80 29.80
CA LYS A 111 -16.59 2.89 29.08
C LYS A 111 -17.17 2.47 27.73
N LEU A 112 -18.46 2.15 27.69
CA LEU A 112 -19.14 1.73 26.47
C LEU A 112 -19.24 2.87 25.46
N ILE A 113 -19.58 4.09 25.90
CA ILE A 113 -19.64 5.30 25.07
C ILE A 113 -18.26 5.59 24.45
N TYR A 114 -17.18 5.55 25.22
CA TYR A 114 -15.84 5.78 24.68
C TYR A 114 -15.42 4.69 23.69
N ARG A 115 -15.72 3.43 23.99
CA ARG A 115 -15.45 2.32 23.07
C ARG A 115 -16.22 2.49 21.76
N LEU A 116 -17.51 2.80 21.83
CA LEU A 116 -18.35 3.06 20.66
C LEU A 116 -17.81 4.23 19.83
N ARG A 117 -17.48 5.36 20.47
CA ARG A 117 -16.91 6.54 19.78
C ARG A 117 -15.60 6.20 19.05
N SER A 118 -14.70 5.44 19.69
CA SER A 118 -13.45 5.02 19.06
C SER A 118 -13.70 4.13 17.85
N LYS A 119 -14.53 3.08 18.02
CA LYS A 119 -14.81 2.11 16.95
C LYS A 119 -15.59 2.70 15.80
N LEU A 120 -16.52 3.61 16.08
CA LEU A 120 -17.28 4.30 15.05
C LEU A 120 -16.38 5.21 14.21
N LYS A 121 -15.43 5.90 14.86
CA LYS A 121 -14.41 6.69 14.16
C LYS A 121 -13.52 5.81 13.28
N GLU A 122 -12.99 4.71 13.82
CA GLU A 122 -12.17 3.74 13.07
C GLU A 122 -12.91 3.22 11.83
N TYR A 123 -14.19 2.87 11.97
CA TYR A 123 -15.02 2.37 10.88
C TYR A 123 -15.28 3.44 9.81
N HIS A 124 -15.65 4.66 10.20
CA HIS A 124 -15.89 5.74 9.25
C HIS A 124 -14.62 6.16 8.50
N GLU A 125 -13.47 6.19 9.18
CA GLU A 125 -12.19 6.43 8.52
C GLU A 125 -11.85 5.32 7.53
N ALA A 126 -12.10 4.05 7.88
CA ALA A 126 -11.90 2.92 6.98
C ALA A 126 -12.81 3.01 5.75
N LEU A 127 -14.08 3.40 5.92
CA LEU A 127 -15.01 3.60 4.81
C LEU A 127 -14.58 4.72 3.87
N LEU A 128 -14.15 5.86 4.41
CA LEU A 128 -13.67 6.98 3.58
C LEU A 128 -12.43 6.59 2.79
N ARG A 129 -11.45 5.93 3.44
CA ARG A 129 -10.26 5.42 2.76
C ARG A 129 -10.62 4.42 1.66
N GLN A 130 -11.56 3.53 1.92
CA GLN A 130 -12.01 2.57 0.91
C GLN A 130 -12.76 3.24 -0.25
N ALA A 131 -13.54 4.29 0.03
CA ALA A 131 -14.18 5.08 -1.01
C ALA A 131 -13.13 5.78 -1.90
N ASP A 132 -12.05 6.29 -1.31
CA ASP A 132 -10.94 6.88 -2.06
C ASP A 132 -10.20 5.84 -2.91
N VAL A 133 -9.95 4.64 -2.38
CA VAL A 133 -9.39 3.52 -3.16
C VAL A 133 -10.32 3.12 -4.31
N ALA A 134 -11.63 3.10 -4.09
CA ALA A 134 -12.61 2.78 -5.12
C ALA A 134 -12.73 3.84 -6.22
N ARG A 135 -12.34 5.09 -5.93
CA ARG A 135 -12.27 6.18 -6.91
C ARG A 135 -11.00 6.16 -7.76
N LEU A 136 -10.00 5.35 -7.39
CA LEU A 136 -8.81 5.17 -8.21
C LEU A 136 -9.18 4.58 -9.57
N ASN A 137 -8.44 4.99 -10.59
CA ASN A 137 -8.73 4.57 -11.96
C ASN A 137 -8.38 3.09 -12.17
N ARG A 138 -9.16 2.47 -13.06
CA ARG A 138 -8.77 1.20 -13.66
C ARG A 138 -7.49 1.39 -14.48
N VAL A 139 -6.60 0.41 -14.38
CA VAL A 139 -5.33 0.39 -15.13
C VAL A 139 -5.59 0.34 -16.63
N ASP A 140 -4.84 1.12 -17.42
CA ASP A 140 -4.85 0.99 -18.88
C ASP A 140 -4.28 -0.37 -19.29
N ARG A 141 -5.02 -1.11 -20.13
CA ARG A 141 -4.65 -2.47 -20.54
C ARG A 141 -3.26 -2.55 -21.15
N ARG A 142 -2.83 -1.55 -21.93
CA ARG A 142 -1.51 -1.57 -22.59
C ARG A 142 -0.39 -1.45 -21.57
N VAL A 143 -0.56 -0.57 -20.60
CA VAL A 143 0.41 -0.38 -19.53
C VAL A 143 0.48 -1.64 -18.66
N LEU A 144 -0.68 -2.26 -18.39
CA LEU A 144 -0.74 -3.53 -17.68
C LEU A 144 0.00 -4.64 -18.42
N ASP A 145 -0.19 -4.77 -19.72
CA ASP A 145 0.49 -5.80 -20.53
C ASP A 145 2.01 -5.61 -20.53
N VAL A 146 2.49 -4.38 -20.72
CA VAL A 146 3.92 -4.06 -20.63
C VAL A 146 4.48 -4.38 -19.24
N SER A 147 3.72 -4.04 -18.19
CA SER A 147 4.10 -4.33 -16.81
C SER A 147 4.19 -5.84 -16.56
N ARG A 148 3.22 -6.63 -17.03
CA ARG A 148 3.23 -8.09 -16.92
C ARG A 148 4.45 -8.71 -17.58
N VAL A 149 4.74 -8.34 -18.82
CA VAL A 149 5.91 -8.85 -19.55
C VAL A 149 7.19 -8.57 -18.77
N TRP A 150 7.34 -7.36 -18.25
CA TRP A 150 8.52 -6.99 -17.47
C TRP A 150 8.60 -7.74 -16.13
N PHE A 151 7.51 -7.80 -15.36
CA PHE A 151 7.46 -8.49 -14.07
C PHE A 151 7.66 -10.00 -14.18
N HIS A 152 7.30 -10.61 -15.30
CA HIS A 152 7.58 -12.02 -15.59
C HIS A 152 9.00 -12.27 -16.13
N GLY A 153 9.85 -11.25 -16.21
CA GLY A 153 11.25 -11.38 -16.61
C GLY A 153 11.51 -11.24 -18.11
N GLY A 154 10.53 -10.77 -18.89
CA GLY A 154 10.61 -10.56 -20.33
C GLY A 154 9.70 -11.47 -21.15
N GLU A 155 9.84 -11.38 -22.48
CA GLU A 155 9.13 -12.24 -23.41
C GLU A 155 9.58 -13.71 -23.29
N VAL A 156 8.71 -14.63 -23.69
CA VAL A 156 9.05 -16.06 -23.74
C VAL A 156 10.21 -16.24 -24.71
N GLY A 157 11.27 -16.92 -24.27
CA GLY A 157 12.43 -17.19 -25.11
C GLY A 157 12.06 -18.08 -26.30
N ILE A 158 12.92 -18.08 -27.33
CA ILE A 158 12.78 -18.94 -28.53
C ILE A 158 12.73 -20.43 -28.15
N ASP A 159 13.30 -20.78 -27.00
CA ASP A 159 13.31 -22.10 -26.37
C ASP A 159 11.99 -22.47 -25.65
N GLY A 160 10.98 -21.59 -25.68
CA GLY A 160 9.68 -21.79 -25.05
C GLY A 160 9.70 -21.65 -23.52
N LYS A 161 10.83 -21.29 -22.91
CA LYS A 161 10.94 -21.16 -21.46
C LYS A 161 10.53 -19.76 -21.02
N LYS A 162 9.66 -19.71 -20.00
CA LYS A 162 9.32 -18.44 -19.34
C LYS A 162 10.50 -17.99 -18.46
N PRO A 163 10.94 -16.73 -18.56
CA PRO A 163 11.95 -16.20 -17.67
C PRO A 163 11.47 -16.18 -16.21
N SER A 164 12.43 -16.07 -15.28
CA SER A 164 12.12 -15.98 -13.85
C SER A 164 11.46 -14.63 -13.56
N PRO A 165 10.31 -14.62 -12.86
CA PRO A 165 9.66 -13.37 -12.50
C PRO A 165 10.52 -12.55 -11.55
N VAL A 166 10.40 -11.22 -11.63
CA VAL A 166 11.10 -10.26 -10.76
C VAL A 166 10.70 -10.47 -9.30
N LEU A 167 9.42 -10.77 -9.05
CA LEU A 167 8.90 -11.10 -7.73
C LEU A 167 8.66 -12.61 -7.60
N GLY A 168 9.08 -13.18 -6.47
CA GLY A 168 8.88 -14.59 -6.15
C GLY A 168 7.61 -14.87 -5.34
N GLY A 169 7.43 -16.15 -4.98
CA GLY A 169 6.38 -16.59 -4.06
C GLY A 169 4.95 -16.33 -4.57
N SER A 170 4.04 -16.02 -3.66
CA SER A 170 2.64 -15.71 -3.98
C SER A 170 2.45 -14.38 -4.71
N ALA A 171 3.44 -13.48 -4.62
CA ALA A 171 3.40 -12.18 -5.27
C ALA A 171 3.75 -12.25 -6.77
N LYS A 172 4.32 -13.35 -7.26
CA LYS A 172 4.78 -13.48 -8.66
C LYS A 172 3.71 -13.19 -9.73
N ASN A 173 2.44 -13.40 -9.38
CA ASN A 173 1.28 -13.34 -10.26
C ASN A 173 0.29 -12.24 -9.83
N PHE A 174 0.72 -11.27 -9.03
CA PHE A 174 -0.20 -10.26 -8.47
C PHE A 174 -0.87 -9.38 -9.55
N LEU A 175 -0.27 -9.29 -10.73
CA LEU A 175 -0.80 -8.55 -11.89
C LEU A 175 -1.79 -9.36 -12.74
N ASP A 176 -2.06 -10.63 -12.41
CA ASP A 176 -2.93 -11.49 -13.22
C ASP A 176 -4.42 -11.23 -12.97
N ASP A 177 -4.77 -10.64 -11.83
CA ASP A 177 -6.15 -10.34 -11.43
C ASP A 177 -6.56 -8.92 -11.87
N ASP A 178 -7.06 -8.78 -13.10
CA ASP A 178 -7.49 -7.50 -13.68
C ASP A 178 -8.50 -6.71 -12.83
N GLU A 179 -9.33 -7.41 -12.06
CA GLU A 179 -10.42 -6.80 -11.30
C GLU A 179 -9.96 -6.28 -9.92
N ASP A 180 -8.83 -6.77 -9.42
CA ASP A 180 -8.24 -6.34 -8.14
C ASP A 180 -7.12 -5.29 -8.30
N LEU A 181 -6.90 -4.75 -9.50
CA LEU A 181 -5.85 -3.76 -9.76
C LEU A 181 -6.35 -2.32 -9.80
N VAL A 182 -5.52 -1.41 -9.29
CA VAL A 182 -5.71 0.04 -9.33
C VAL A 182 -4.43 0.74 -9.76
N ALA A 183 -4.58 1.82 -10.52
CA ALA A 183 -3.50 2.75 -10.81
C ALA A 183 -3.58 3.93 -9.83
N LEU A 184 -2.47 4.26 -9.15
CA LEU A 184 -2.43 5.40 -8.21
C LEU A 184 -2.49 6.77 -8.89
N LYS A 185 -2.42 6.81 -10.22
CA LYS A 185 -2.46 8.04 -10.99
C LYS A 185 -3.90 8.57 -11.10
N ALA A 186 -4.12 9.76 -10.56
CA ALA A 186 -5.22 10.64 -10.98
C ALA A 186 -5.05 10.92 -12.48
N PRO A 187 -6.13 10.94 -13.29
CA PRO A 187 -5.96 11.12 -14.73
C PRO A 187 -5.32 12.49 -14.94
N ALA A 188 -4.02 12.50 -15.27
CA ALA A 188 -3.47 13.62 -16.00
C ALA A 188 -4.33 13.66 -17.25
N ASP A 189 -5.15 14.70 -17.37
CA ASP A 189 -6.11 14.90 -18.43
C ASP A 189 -5.37 14.65 -19.76
N THR A 190 -5.45 13.42 -20.25
CA THR A 190 -4.55 12.98 -21.29
C THR A 190 -5.23 13.45 -22.55
N ASP A 191 -4.85 14.65 -22.97
CA ASP A 191 -5.29 15.29 -24.20
C ASP A 191 -5.48 14.21 -25.29
N PRO A 192 -6.63 14.15 -25.97
CA PRO A 192 -6.93 13.14 -26.98
C PRO A 192 -5.78 12.87 -27.97
N LEU A 193 -4.98 13.89 -28.30
CA LEU A 193 -3.78 13.75 -29.12
C LEU A 193 -2.69 12.89 -28.47
N SER A 194 -2.43 13.08 -27.17
CA SER A 194 -1.46 12.25 -26.43
C SER A 194 -1.90 10.79 -26.35
N ARG A 195 -3.21 10.55 -26.23
CA ARG A 195 -3.79 9.19 -26.31
C ARG A 195 -3.65 8.59 -27.71
N PHE A 196 -3.85 9.41 -28.75
CA PHE A 196 -3.67 9.02 -30.16
C PHE A 196 -2.21 8.68 -30.48
N LEU A 197 -1.26 9.53 -30.10
CA LEU A 197 0.18 9.30 -30.33
C LEU A 197 0.66 8.04 -29.60
N ARG A 198 0.26 7.81 -28.34
CA ARG A 198 0.55 6.55 -27.64
C ARG A 198 -0.06 5.33 -28.32
N LYS A 199 -1.24 5.46 -28.94
CA LYS A 199 -1.90 4.36 -29.67
C LYS A 199 -1.17 3.98 -30.95
N HIS A 200 -0.57 4.95 -31.64
CA HIS A 200 0.01 4.75 -32.97
C HIS A 200 1.54 4.71 -32.98
N TRP A 201 2.20 5.09 -31.88
CA TRP A 201 3.65 5.11 -31.76
C TRP A 201 4.11 4.35 -30.51
N PRO A 202 4.36 3.03 -30.59
CA PRO A 202 4.97 2.30 -29.49
C PRO A 202 6.37 2.86 -29.26
N ALA A 203 6.56 3.55 -28.13
CA ALA A 203 7.87 3.98 -27.71
C ALA A 203 8.76 2.74 -27.59
N LYS A 204 9.76 2.66 -28.47
CA LYS A 204 10.75 1.58 -28.47
C LYS A 204 11.44 1.61 -27.11
N VAL A 205 11.12 0.65 -26.24
CA VAL A 205 11.83 0.43 -24.98
C VAL A 205 13.30 0.30 -25.35
N ARG A 206 14.09 1.33 -25.06
CA ARG A 206 15.54 1.28 -25.21
C ARG A 206 16.03 0.34 -24.12
N SER A 207 16.16 -0.94 -24.44
CA SER A 207 16.95 -1.92 -23.69
C SER A 207 18.40 -1.42 -23.65
N GLY A 208 18.69 -0.57 -22.67
CA GLY A 208 19.99 0.05 -22.47
C GLY A 208 20.82 -0.77 -21.50
N ALA A 209 21.55 -1.76 -22.00
CA ALA A 209 22.86 -2.16 -21.48
C ALA A 209 23.42 -3.33 -22.30
N ARG A 210 24.18 -2.99 -23.36
CA ARG A 210 25.32 -3.73 -23.91
C ARG A 210 25.77 -2.98 -25.16
N ARG A 211 26.59 -1.95 -24.96
CA ARG A 211 27.43 -1.42 -26.04
C ARG A 211 28.82 -1.96 -25.81
N LEU A 212 29.13 -3.02 -26.56
CA LEU A 212 30.48 -3.41 -26.94
C LEU A 212 31.14 -2.19 -27.60
N TRP A 213 32.11 -1.59 -26.92
CA TRP A 213 33.08 -0.67 -27.51
C TRP A 213 34.45 -1.14 -27.04
N CYS A 214 35.13 -1.91 -27.88
CA CYS A 214 36.59 -1.99 -27.97
C CYS A 214 36.93 -2.89 -29.16
N LEU A 215 37.16 -2.28 -30.31
CA LEU A 215 38.06 -2.73 -31.38
C LEU A 215 38.02 -1.66 -32.47
N LEU A 216 38.91 -0.66 -32.35
CA LEU A 216 39.63 0.03 -33.43
C LEU A 216 40.37 1.25 -32.84
N LEU A 217 41.56 0.96 -32.32
CA LEU A 217 42.84 1.68 -32.50
C LEU A 217 43.85 1.13 -31.48
#